data_AF-A0A959IQR2-F1
#
_entry.id   AF-A0A959IQR2-F1
#
_cell.length_a   1.000
_cell.length_b   1.000
_cell.length_c   1.000
_cell.angle_alpha   90.00
_cell.angle_beta   90.00
_cell.angle_gamma   90.00
#
_symmetry.space_group_name_H-M   'P 1'
#
loop_
_entity.id
_entity.type
_entity.pdbx_description
1 polymer ?
#
loop_
_entity_poly.entity_id
_entity_poly.type
_entity_poly.pdbx_seq_one_letter_code
_entity_poly.pdbx_strand_id
1 'polypeptide(L)'
;EEVYTLASIVEKETNQNAEKKRMAGVYLNRLKKNMLLQADPTCVFATRDFDAPRVLNFHLEFDSPYNTYMYTGLPPGPIAMASIVSIDAVLNAEEHDYIFFCARGDGTGLHNFSETLRGHNQNIRTYQANLRNRGLR
;
A
#
# COMPACT_ATOMS: atom_id res chain seq x y z
N GLU A 1 -16.64 -4.06 9.98
CA GLU A 1 -15.70 -2.99 10.36
C GLU A 1 -14.36 -3.14 9.63
N GLU A 2 -13.69 -4.28 9.78
CA GLU A 2 -12.38 -4.59 9.17
C GLU A 2 -12.31 -4.38 7.65
N VAL A 3 -13.36 -4.75 6.91
CA VAL A 3 -13.46 -4.54 5.46
C VAL A 3 -13.33 -3.05 5.10
N TYR A 4 -14.00 -2.18 5.85
CA TYR A 4 -13.99 -0.74 5.58
C TYR A 4 -12.64 -0.11 5.93
N THR A 5 -12.01 -0.59 7.02
CA THR A 5 -10.64 -0.19 7.37
C THR A 5 -9.66 -0.55 6.26
N LEU A 6 -9.68 -1.80 5.78
CA LEU A 6 -8.81 -2.21 4.68
C LEU A 6 -9.12 -1.45 3.38
N ALA A 7 -10.40 -1.23 3.07
CA ALA A 7 -10.80 -0.46 1.89
C ALA A 7 -10.30 0.99 1.96
N SER A 8 -10.25 1.60 3.15
CA SER A 8 -9.70 2.95 3.33
C SER A 8 -8.20 3.03 3.08
N ILE A 9 -7.46 1.95 3.37
CA ILE A 9 -6.04 1.83 3.08
C ILE A 9 -5.84 1.68 1.56
N VAL A 10 -6.59 0.77 0.93
CA VAL A 10 -6.52 0.54 -0.53
C VAL A 10 -6.89 1.80 -1.32
N GLU A 11 -7.90 2.55 -0.88
CA GLU A 11 -8.29 3.83 -1.49
C GLU A 11 -7.14 4.82 -1.54
N LYS A 12 -6.36 4.90 -0.46
CA LYS A 12 -5.25 5.85 -0.35
C LYS A 12 -3.98 5.40 -1.06
N GLU A 13 -3.83 4.12 -1.35
CA GLU A 13 -2.64 3.60 -2.03
C GLU A 13 -2.68 3.77 -3.55
N THR A 14 -3.84 3.62 -4.17
CA THR A 14 -3.92 3.71 -5.62
C THR A 14 -5.21 4.36 -6.10
N ASN A 15 -5.03 5.33 -6.99
CA ASN A 15 -6.12 5.90 -7.78
C ASN A 15 -6.51 4.99 -8.96
N GLN A 16 -5.73 3.93 -9.24
CA GLN A 16 -5.99 3.01 -10.34
C GLN A 16 -6.96 1.91 -9.92
N ASN A 17 -8.24 2.09 -10.27
CA ASN A 17 -9.30 1.16 -9.94
C ASN A 17 -9.05 -0.28 -10.42
N ALA A 18 -8.35 -0.44 -11.55
CA ALA A 18 -8.01 -1.75 -12.11
C ALA A 18 -7.08 -2.57 -11.19
N GLU A 19 -6.26 -1.92 -10.35
CA GLU A 19 -5.31 -2.61 -9.46
C GLU A 19 -5.85 -2.82 -8.04
N LYS A 20 -6.95 -2.16 -7.66
CA LYS A 20 -7.48 -2.20 -6.30
C LYS A 20 -7.76 -3.62 -5.80
N LYS A 21 -8.29 -4.50 -6.66
CA LYS A 21 -8.55 -5.92 -6.32
C LYS A 21 -7.27 -6.69 -5.99
N ARG A 22 -6.21 -6.46 -6.77
CA ARG A 22 -4.89 -7.06 -6.53
C ARG A 22 -4.22 -6.49 -5.29
N MET A 23 -4.29 -5.17 -5.12
CA MET A 23 -3.74 -4.50 -3.93
C MET A 23 -4.42 -5.01 -2.65
N ALA A 24 -5.75 -5.14 -2.66
CA ALA A 24 -6.49 -5.75 -1.57
C ALA A 24 -6.03 -7.19 -1.29
N GLY A 25 -5.82 -8.00 -2.34
CA GLY A 25 -5.27 -9.34 -2.24
C GLY A 25 -3.91 -9.37 -1.52
N VAL A 26 -3.01 -8.43 -1.84
CA VAL A 26 -1.69 -8.34 -1.18
C VAL A 26 -1.84 -8.09 0.32
N TYR A 27 -2.67 -7.13 0.72
CA TYR A 27 -2.87 -6.82 2.13
C TYR A 27 -3.54 -7.98 2.88
N LEU A 28 -4.53 -8.64 2.27
CA LEU A 28 -5.14 -9.84 2.84
C LEU A 28 -4.11 -10.97 3.03
N ASN A 29 -3.19 -11.16 2.09
CA ASN A 29 -2.11 -12.13 2.23
C ASN A 29 -1.15 -11.78 3.36
N ARG A 30 -0.80 -10.49 3.52
CA ARG A 30 0.03 -10.01 4.64
C ARG A 30 -0.67 -10.27 5.98
N LEU A 31 -1.96 -9.95 6.09
CA LEU A 31 -2.77 -10.22 7.28
C LEU A 31 -2.80 -11.71 7.63
N LYS A 32 -3.08 -12.58 6.64
CA LYS A 32 -3.09 -14.04 6.82
C LYS A 32 -1.75 -14.59 7.30
N LYS A 33 -0.64 -13.96 6.92
CA LYS A 33 0.73 -14.35 7.30
C LYS A 33 1.24 -13.64 8.56
N ASN A 34 0.39 -12.85 9.24
CA ASN A 34 0.76 -12.02 10.38
C ASN A 34 1.97 -11.10 10.09
N MET A 35 2.02 -10.56 8.86
CA MET A 35 3.04 -9.59 8.44
C MET A 35 2.55 -8.17 8.71
N LEU A 36 3.50 -7.25 8.93
CA LEU A 36 3.24 -5.81 8.93
C LEU A 36 2.65 -5.40 7.58
N LEU A 37 1.63 -4.53 7.58
CA LEU A 37 1.03 -4.05 6.34
C LEU A 37 1.92 -3.03 5.64
N GLN A 38 2.72 -2.25 6.38
CA GLN A 38 3.67 -1.29 5.82
C GLN A 38 3.03 -0.40 4.74
N ALA A 39 1.87 0.17 5.06
CA ALA A 39 1.12 1.03 4.17
C ALA A 39 1.44 2.50 4.49
N ASP A 40 2.00 3.22 3.52
CA ASP A 40 2.42 4.62 3.65
C ASP A 40 1.30 5.55 4.15
N PRO A 41 0.06 5.46 3.62
CA PRO A 41 -1.03 6.30 4.10
C PRO A 41 -1.34 6.17 5.59
N THR A 42 -1.02 5.02 6.20
CA THR A 42 -1.32 4.77 7.62
C THR A 42 -0.37 5.52 8.56
N CYS A 43 0.91 5.64 8.20
CA CYS A 43 1.87 6.41 8.98
C CYS A 43 1.70 7.93 8.79
N VAL A 44 1.30 8.36 7.58
CA VAL A 44 0.88 9.75 7.31
C VAL A 44 -0.36 10.10 8.14
N PHE A 45 -1.34 9.20 8.20
CA PHE A 45 -2.51 9.40 9.05
C PHE A 45 -2.16 9.45 10.54
N ALA A 46 -1.27 8.58 10.99
CA ALA A 46 -0.83 8.52 12.39
C ALA A 46 -0.17 9.82 12.85
N THR A 47 0.66 10.42 12.00
CA THR A 47 1.37 11.68 12.26
C THR A 47 0.54 12.92 11.97
N ARG A 48 -0.58 12.78 11.22
CA ARG A 48 -1.41 13.87 10.71
C ARG A 48 -0.68 14.81 9.74
N ASP A 49 0.37 14.32 9.08
CA ASP A 49 1.15 15.09 8.09
C ASP A 49 0.59 14.94 6.67
N PHE A 50 -0.65 15.39 6.45
CA PHE A 50 -1.38 15.16 5.21
C PHE A 50 -0.82 15.87 3.97
N ASP A 51 0.03 16.88 4.18
CA ASP A 51 0.68 17.66 3.13
C ASP A 51 2.07 17.11 2.75
N ALA A 52 2.51 16.03 3.41
CA ALA A 52 3.81 15.42 3.15
C ALA A 52 3.90 14.92 1.68
N PRO A 53 4.88 15.42 0.89
CA PRO A 53 5.06 14.96 -0.49
C PRO A 53 5.65 13.55 -0.56
N ARG A 54 6.21 13.05 0.56
CA ARG A 54 6.78 11.70 0.70
C ARG A 54 6.84 11.28 2.16
N VAL A 55 6.80 9.97 2.39
CA VAL A 55 7.04 9.38 3.70
C VAL A 55 8.53 9.45 4.04
N LEU A 56 8.82 10.15 5.13
CA LEU A 56 10.13 10.23 5.80
C LEU A 56 10.23 9.26 6.99
N ASN A 57 11.47 8.97 7.45
CA ASN A 57 11.74 8.04 8.56
C ASN A 57 10.94 8.36 9.84
N PHE A 58 10.74 9.63 10.18
CA PHE A 58 10.01 9.99 11.38
C PHE A 58 8.54 9.53 11.35
N HIS A 59 7.92 9.39 10.17
CA HIS A 59 6.58 8.81 10.06
C HIS A 59 6.60 7.32 10.34
N LEU A 60 7.62 6.61 9.85
CA LEU A 60 7.76 5.16 10.00
C LEU A 60 7.97 4.76 11.46
N GLU A 61 8.68 5.60 12.22
CA GLU A 61 9.01 5.37 13.63
C GLU A 61 7.99 5.98 14.61
N PHE A 62 6.94 6.65 14.11
CA PHE A 62 5.94 7.28 14.96
C PHE A 62 5.09 6.23 15.70
N ASP A 63 5.14 6.26 17.03
CA ASP A 63 4.40 5.31 17.86
C ASP A 63 2.91 5.65 17.88
N SER A 64 2.13 4.84 17.15
CA SER A 64 0.68 4.96 17.06
C SER A 64 0.09 3.63 16.61
N PRO A 65 -1.08 3.22 17.14
CA PRO A 65 -1.74 1.99 16.70
C PRO A 65 -2.19 2.04 15.24
N TYR A 66 -2.21 3.23 14.62
CA TYR A 66 -2.44 3.37 13.19
C TYR A 66 -1.21 3.07 12.34
N ASN A 67 0.00 3.10 12.90
CA ASN A 67 1.23 2.92 12.15
C ASN A 67 1.48 1.44 11.84
N THR A 68 1.13 1.02 10.62
CA THR A 68 1.30 -0.38 10.17
C THR A 68 2.74 -0.78 9.85
N TYR A 69 3.70 0.11 10.09
CA TYR A 69 5.13 -0.22 10.15
C TYR A 69 5.56 -0.72 11.55
N MET A 70 4.79 -0.41 12.59
CA MET A 70 5.10 -0.73 13.98
C MET A 70 4.22 -1.88 14.52
N TYR A 71 2.96 -1.93 14.10
CA TYR A 71 1.97 -2.89 14.60
C TYR A 71 1.43 -3.79 13.48
N THR A 72 1.35 -5.10 13.75
CA THR A 72 0.74 -6.08 12.84
C THR A 72 -0.78 -6.01 12.89
N GLY A 73 -1.43 -6.42 11.81
CA GLY A 73 -2.89 -6.40 11.71
C GLY A 73 -3.43 -5.11 11.10
N LEU A 74 -4.75 -4.91 11.23
CA LEU A 74 -5.40 -3.68 10.79
C LEU A 74 -5.28 -2.59 11.86
N PRO A 75 -5.20 -1.30 11.46
CA PRO A 75 -5.30 -0.21 12.40
C PRO A 75 -6.69 -0.18 13.09
N PRO A 76 -6.85 0.53 14.22
CA PRO A 76 -8.11 0.57 14.99
C PRO A 76 -9.33 1.06 14.23
N GLY A 77 -9.14 1.73 13.09
CA GLY A 77 -10.23 2.23 12.26
C GLY A 77 -9.75 2.71 10.90
N PRO A 78 -10.67 3.17 10.04
CA PRO A 78 -10.34 3.66 8.71
C PRO A 78 -9.50 4.94 8.78
N ILE A 79 -8.65 5.13 7.76
CA ILE A 79 -7.79 6.32 7.60
C ILE A 79 -8.34 7.32 6.58
N ALA A 80 -9.39 6.94 5.86
CA ALA A 80 -10.03 7.75 4.81
C ALA A 80 -11.45 7.25 4.55
N MET A 81 -12.22 8.05 3.80
CA MET A 81 -13.51 7.63 3.27
C MET A 81 -13.30 6.73 2.05
N ALA A 82 -13.61 5.44 2.20
CA ALA A 82 -13.46 4.47 1.10
C ALA A 82 -14.61 4.62 0.10
N SER A 83 -14.28 4.62 -1.19
CA SER A 83 -15.29 4.52 -2.26
C SER A 83 -15.90 3.12 -2.32
N ILE A 84 -17.10 3.02 -2.92
CA ILE A 84 -17.76 1.73 -3.19
C ILE A 84 -16.82 0.79 -3.96
N VAL A 85 -16.06 1.32 -4.91
CA VAL A 85 -15.10 0.54 -5.72
C VAL A 85 -14.02 -0.09 -4.84
N SER A 86 -13.52 0.61 -3.83
CA SER A 86 -12.52 0.06 -2.91
C SER A 86 -13.10 -0.98 -1.96
N ILE A 87 -14.36 -0.78 -1.52
CA ILE A 87 -15.07 -1.76 -0.70
C ILE A 87 -15.29 -3.05 -1.52
N ASP A 88 -15.80 -2.92 -2.74
CA ASP A 88 -16.00 -4.05 -3.64
C ASP A 88 -14.69 -4.75 -3.99
N ALA A 89 -13.59 -4.00 -4.11
CA ALA A 89 -12.26 -4.55 -4.36
C ALA A 89 -11.74 -5.38 -3.17
N VAL A 90 -12.05 -5.01 -1.94
CA VAL A 90 -11.70 -5.80 -0.76
C VAL A 90 -12.58 -7.04 -0.63
N LEU A 91 -13.89 -6.90 -0.86
CA LEU A 91 -14.84 -8.01 -0.82
C LEU A 91 -14.57 -9.04 -1.92
N ASN A 92 -14.13 -8.59 -3.09
CA ASN A 92 -13.84 -9.42 -4.27
C ASN A 92 -12.36 -9.32 -4.65
N ALA A 93 -11.48 -9.39 -3.66
CA ALA A 93 -10.04 -9.33 -3.85
C ALA A 93 -9.56 -10.42 -4.82
N GLU A 94 -8.54 -10.10 -5.62
CA GLU A 94 -7.93 -11.05 -6.53
C GLU A 94 -7.18 -12.12 -5.72
N GLU A 95 -7.43 -13.39 -6.00
CA GLU A 95 -6.69 -14.49 -5.38
C GLU A 95 -5.33 -14.67 -6.04
N HIS A 96 -4.27 -14.54 -5.25
CA HIS A 96 -2.88 -14.70 -5.66
C HIS A 96 -1.99 -14.81 -4.42
N ASP A 97 -0.69 -15.07 -4.59
CA ASP A 97 0.28 -15.17 -3.49
C ASP A 97 1.18 -13.94 -3.32
N TYR A 98 0.92 -12.84 -4.04
CA TYR A 98 1.72 -11.62 -3.91
C TYR A 98 1.66 -11.05 -2.49
N ILE A 99 2.85 -10.69 -1.98
CA ILE A 99 3.04 -10.05 -0.66
C ILE A 99 3.89 -8.78 -0.76
N PHE A 100 4.37 -8.43 -1.96
CA PHE A 100 5.11 -7.21 -2.25
C PHE A 100 4.50 -6.53 -3.47
N PHE A 101 4.51 -5.20 -3.46
CA PHE A 101 4.21 -4.37 -4.62
C PHE A 101 5.16 -3.17 -4.64
N CYS A 102 5.37 -2.59 -5.83
CA CYS A 102 6.21 -1.42 -6.03
C CYS A 102 5.67 -0.64 -7.23
N ALA A 103 5.64 0.69 -7.16
CA ALA A 103 5.21 1.51 -8.28
C ALA A 103 6.08 1.23 -9.52
N ARG A 104 5.52 1.34 -10.73
CA ARG A 104 6.26 1.13 -11.98
C ARG A 104 7.22 2.26 -12.31
N GLY A 105 6.92 3.50 -11.89
CA GLY A 105 7.77 4.67 -12.14
C GLY A 105 7.72 5.19 -13.59
N ASP A 106 6.96 4.54 -14.46
CA ASP A 106 6.76 4.92 -15.87
C ASP A 106 5.75 6.07 -16.07
N GLY A 107 5.11 6.53 -14.99
CA GLY A 107 4.13 7.62 -15.02
C GLY A 107 2.68 7.16 -15.17
N THR A 108 2.44 5.85 -15.32
CA THR A 108 1.08 5.29 -15.41
C THR A 108 0.34 5.30 -14.06
N GLY A 109 1.09 5.39 -12.95
CA GLY A 109 0.55 5.21 -11.60
C GLY A 109 0.20 3.76 -11.26
N LEU A 110 0.63 2.80 -12.09
CA LEU A 110 0.46 1.36 -11.85
C LEU A 110 1.59 0.77 -11.01
N HIS A 111 1.37 -0.45 -10.52
CA HIS A 111 2.28 -1.21 -9.68
C HIS A 111 2.73 -2.52 -10.32
N ASN A 112 3.91 -2.97 -9.92
CA ASN A 112 4.40 -4.31 -10.14
C ASN A 112 4.28 -5.10 -8.84
N PHE A 113 3.77 -6.33 -8.94
CA PHE A 113 3.49 -7.20 -7.81
C PHE A 113 4.50 -8.35 -7.80
N SER A 114 4.81 -8.88 -6.62
CA SER A 114 5.72 -10.01 -6.47
C SER A 114 5.48 -10.78 -5.18
N GLU A 115 5.76 -12.08 -5.21
CA GLU A 115 5.63 -12.99 -4.08
C GLU A 115 6.92 -13.06 -3.25
N THR A 116 8.06 -12.71 -3.87
CA THR A 116 9.39 -12.89 -3.28
C THR A 116 10.13 -11.56 -3.17
N LEU A 117 10.99 -11.46 -2.16
CA LEU A 117 11.90 -10.32 -2.00
C LEU A 117 12.80 -10.12 -3.23
N ARG A 118 13.21 -11.21 -3.90
CA ARG A 118 13.99 -11.13 -5.15
C ARG A 118 13.19 -10.44 -6.25
N GLY A 119 11.92 -10.80 -6.44
CA GLY A 119 11.04 -10.14 -7.40
C GLY A 119 10.80 -8.67 -7.04
N HIS A 120 10.61 -8.37 -5.75
CA HIS A 120 10.44 -7.00 -5.28
C HIS A 120 11.69 -6.15 -5.57
N ASN A 121 12.89 -6.67 -5.30
CA ASN A 121 14.14 -5.98 -5.60
C ASN A 121 14.34 -5.75 -7.10
N GLN A 122 13.86 -6.65 -7.95
CA GLN A 122 13.86 -6.44 -9.40
C GLN A 122 12.88 -5.31 -9.79
N ASN A 123 11.69 -5.27 -9.20
CA ASN A 123 10.71 -4.20 -9.43
C ASN A 123 11.25 -2.83 -9.00
N ILE A 124 11.97 -2.75 -7.88
CA ILE A 124 12.65 -1.52 -7.44
C ILE A 124 13.67 -1.04 -8.49
N ARG A 125 14.46 -1.94 -9.07
CA ARG A 125 15.43 -1.58 -10.12
C ARG A 125 14.72 -1.05 -11.36
N THR A 126 13.61 -1.67 -11.76
CA THR A 126 12.79 -1.21 -12.88
C THR A 126 12.20 0.17 -12.59
N TYR A 127 11.68 0.40 -11.38
CA TYR A 127 11.18 1.69 -10.94
C TYR A 127 12.25 2.79 -11.06
N GLN A 128 13.44 2.54 -10.50
CA GLN A 128 14.57 3.48 -10.55
C GLN A 128 15.01 3.77 -11.99
N ALA A 129 15.07 2.75 -12.85
CA ALA A 129 15.40 2.91 -14.26
C ALA A 129 14.34 3.78 -14.99
N ASN A 130 13.06 3.54 -14.72
CA ASN A 130 11.97 4.32 -15.32
C ASN A 130 11.98 5.79 -14.86
N LEU A 131 12.25 6.06 -13.58
CA LEU A 131 12.44 7.44 -13.10
C LEU A 131 13.60 8.13 -13.80
N ARG A 132 14.76 7.46 -13.90
CA ARG A 132 15.95 7.99 -14.58
C ARG A 132 15.67 8.31 -16.05
N ASN A 133 14.96 7.43 -16.76
CA ASN A 133 14.58 7.64 -18.16
C ASN A 133 13.65 8.85 -18.34
N ARG A 134 12.90 9.21 -17.30
CA ARG A 134 12.02 10.38 -17.26
C ARG A 134 12.70 11.65 -16.74
N GLY A 135 14.00 11.59 -16.43
CA GLY A 135 14.75 12.72 -15.87
C GLY A 135 14.39 13.06 -14.41
N LEU A 136 13.69 12.15 -13.72
CA LEU A 136 13.30 12.30 -12.33
C LEU A 136 14.31 11.55 -11.44
N ARG A 137 14.56 12.07 -10.23
CA ARG A 137 15.43 11.46 -9.21
C ARG A 137 14.64 11.12 -7.97
#